data_AF-A0A2V9RH79-F1
#
_entry.id   AF-A0A2V9RH79-F1
#
_cell.length_a   1.000
_cell.length_b   1.000
_cell.length_c   1.000
_cell.angle_alpha   90.00
_cell.angle_beta   90.00
_cell.angle_gamma   90.00
#
_symmetry.space_group_name_H-M   'P 1'
#
loop_
_entity.id
_entity.type
_entity.pdbx_description
1 polymer ?
#
loop_
_entity_poly.entity_id
_entity_poly.type
_entity_poly.pdbx_seq_one_letter_code
_entity_poly.pdbx_strand_id
1 'polypeptide(L)'
;MKESEIDLTQTYDAIVVGSGAAGGMAAHVLTSHGMKVLLLEAGKKLDIEQELRSMEWPFDHPRRGEFDSQRIHHSAASLRTWI
;
A
#
# COMPACT_ATOMS: atom_id res chain seq x y z
N MET A 1 -4.87 -20.63 3.19
CA MET A 1 -5.21 -19.46 4.03
C MET A 1 -6.72 -19.47 4.19
N LYS A 2 -7.24 -19.38 5.42
CA LYS A 2 -8.69 -19.29 5.65
C LYS A 2 -9.17 -17.99 4.99
N GLU A 3 -10.08 -18.09 4.03
CA GLU A 3 -10.88 -16.95 3.59
C GLU A 3 -11.52 -16.39 4.87
N SER A 4 -11.10 -15.20 5.28
CA SER A 4 -11.70 -14.54 6.44
C SER A 4 -13.08 -14.07 6.03
N GLU A 5 -14.11 -14.71 6.55
CA GLU A 5 -15.48 -14.20 6.51
C GLU A 5 -15.47 -12.74 6.99
N ILE A 6 -15.82 -11.83 6.10
CA ILE A 6 -15.75 -10.39 6.37
C ILE A 6 -17.03 -10.03 7.14
N ASP A 7 -16.90 -9.88 8.44
CA ASP A 7 -17.97 -9.33 9.26
C ASP A 7 -18.05 -7.81 9.04
N LEU A 8 -19.02 -7.39 8.21
CA LEU A 8 -19.30 -5.98 7.92
C LEU A 8 -19.86 -5.22 9.13
N THR A 9 -20.19 -5.90 10.23
CA THR A 9 -20.67 -5.29 11.47
C THR A 9 -19.55 -5.05 12.49
N GLN A 10 -18.33 -5.49 12.19
CA GLN A 10 -17.20 -5.33 13.09
C GLN A 10 -16.87 -3.84 13.29
N THR A 11 -16.94 -3.41 14.55
CA THR A 11 -16.61 -2.05 14.95
C THR A 11 -15.12 -1.94 15.25
N TYR A 12 -14.50 -0.88 14.71
CA TYR A 12 -13.10 -0.50 14.95
C TYR A 12 -13.08 0.87 15.63
N ASP A 13 -12.06 1.11 16.46
CA ASP A 13 -11.88 2.40 17.12
C ASP A 13 -11.36 3.46 16.14
N ALA A 14 -10.60 3.04 15.14
CA ALA A 14 -10.10 3.90 14.07
C ALA A 14 -9.89 3.13 12.76
N ILE A 15 -10.01 3.85 11.64
CA ILE A 15 -9.69 3.35 10.30
C ILE A 15 -8.59 4.24 9.71
N VAL A 16 -7.51 3.61 9.26
CA VAL A 16 -6.40 4.27 8.57
C VAL A 16 -6.41 3.83 7.11
N VAL A 17 -6.47 4.81 6.20
CA VAL A 17 -6.42 4.57 4.75
C VAL A 17 -5.06 4.99 4.24
N GLY A 18 -4.31 4.03 3.70
CA GLY A 18 -2.92 4.13 3.28
C GLY A 18 -1.96 3.59 4.35
N SER A 19 -1.14 2.60 3.97
CA SER A 19 -0.07 1.99 4.76
C SER A 19 1.32 2.58 4.49
N GLY A 20 1.37 3.71 3.79
CA GLY A 20 2.60 4.48 3.59
C GLY A 20 3.21 4.96 4.91
N ALA A 21 4.37 5.64 4.84
CA ALA A 21 5.18 5.99 6.02
C ALA A 21 4.37 6.61 7.18
N ALA A 22 3.49 7.56 6.88
CA ALA A 22 2.66 8.21 7.90
C ALA A 22 1.53 7.30 8.41
N GLY A 23 0.83 6.59 7.53
CA GLY A 23 -0.32 5.76 7.89
C GLY A 23 0.08 4.50 8.67
N GLY A 24 1.19 3.86 8.28
CA GLY A 24 1.78 2.77 9.06
C GLY A 24 2.19 3.23 10.46
N MET A 25 2.77 4.43 10.59
CA MET A 25 3.16 4.96 11.88
C MET A 25 1.94 5.32 12.75
N ALA A 26 0.92 5.93 12.16
CA ALA A 26 -0.34 6.22 12.84
C ALA A 26 -1.01 4.92 13.36
N ALA A 27 -1.11 3.90 12.51
CA ALA A 27 -1.65 2.60 12.89
C ALA A 27 -0.83 1.96 14.02
N HIS A 28 0.51 2.01 13.95
CA HIS A 28 1.37 1.47 14.98
C HIS A 28 1.18 2.16 16.33
N VAL A 29 1.11 3.49 16.36
CA VAL A 29 0.90 4.24 17.61
C VAL A 29 -0.47 3.90 18.21
N LEU A 30 -1.54 3.92 17.42
CA LEU A 30 -2.89 3.63 17.90
C LEU A 30 -3.02 2.20 18.43
N THR A 31 -2.48 1.22 17.71
CA THR A 31 -2.48 -0.19 18.14
C THR A 31 -1.61 -0.44 19.36
N SER A 32 -0.48 0.25 19.51
CA SER A 32 0.37 0.17 20.71
C SER A 32 -0.34 0.68 21.98
N HIS A 33 -1.36 1.52 21.82
CA HIS A 33 -2.22 1.97 22.92
C HIS A 33 -3.46 1.08 23.12
N GLY A 34 -3.51 -0.08 22.46
CA GLY A 34 -4.57 -1.08 22.64
C GLY A 34 -5.83 -0.86 21.79
N MET A 35 -5.81 0.09 20.85
CA MET A 35 -6.95 0.34 19.96
C MET A 35 -7.05 -0.70 18.86
N LYS A 36 -8.28 -1.08 18.49
CA LYS A 36 -8.55 -1.92 17.33
C LYS A 36 -8.61 -1.04 16.08
N VAL A 37 -7.57 -1.12 15.26
CA VAL A 37 -7.42 -0.28 14.06
C VAL A 37 -7.52 -1.11 12.79
N LEU A 38 -8.34 -0.66 11.85
CA LEU A 38 -8.38 -1.20 10.49
C LEU A 38 -7.44 -0.39 9.59
N LEU A 39 -6.47 -1.05 8.95
CA LEU A 39 -5.56 -0.42 7.98
C LEU A 39 -5.89 -0.91 6.56
N LEU A 40 -6.18 0.02 5.65
CA LEU A 40 -6.53 -0.26 4.26
C LEU A 40 -5.45 0.29 3.33
N GLU A 41 -5.10 -0.45 2.28
CA GLU A 41 -4.10 -0.05 1.28
C GLU A 41 -4.60 -0.43 -0.12
N ALA A 42 -4.37 0.42 -1.12
CA ALA A 42 -4.76 0.15 -2.50
C ALA A 42 -3.80 -0.83 -3.18
N GLY A 43 -2.53 -0.84 -2.74
CA GLY A 43 -1.50 -1.76 -3.18
C GLY A 43 -1.72 -3.20 -2.73
N LYS A 44 -1.03 -4.12 -3.42
CA LYS A 44 -0.96 -5.53 -2.99
C LYS A 44 -0.15 -5.63 -1.70
N LYS A 45 -0.50 -6.59 -0.84
CA LYS A 45 0.35 -6.96 0.29
C LYS A 45 1.68 -7.50 -0.25
N LEU A 46 2.73 -6.71 -0.10
CA LEU A 46 4.07 -7.10 -0.52
C LEU A 46 4.62 -8.12 0.46
N ASP A 47 5.13 -9.24 -0.06
CA ASP A 47 5.98 -10.13 0.72
C ASP A 47 7.40 -9.55 0.75
N ILE A 48 7.76 -9.00 1.91
CA ILE A 48 9.04 -8.30 2.12
C ILE A 48 10.22 -9.23 1.85
N GLU A 49 10.11 -10.52 2.15
CA GLU A 49 11.22 -11.46 1.95
C GLU A 49 11.46 -11.77 0.47
N GLN A 50 10.41 -11.70 -0.35
CA GLN A 50 10.46 -12.12 -1.75
C GLN A 50 10.56 -10.95 -2.73
N GLU A 51 9.95 -9.81 -2.40
CA GLU A 51 9.76 -8.71 -3.36
C GLU A 51 10.55 -7.44 -3.01
N LEU A 52 11.12 -7.34 -1.81
CA LEU A 52 11.81 -6.13 -1.38
C LEU A 52 13.20 -6.03 -2.02
N ARG A 53 13.28 -5.21 -3.07
CA ARG A 53 14.50 -4.96 -3.85
C ARG A 53 15.29 -3.74 -3.36
N SER A 54 15.09 -3.31 -2.12
CA SER A 54 15.72 -2.09 -1.57
C SER A 54 17.26 -2.15 -1.52
N MET A 55 17.84 -3.35 -1.53
CA MET A 55 19.29 -3.58 -1.55
C MET A 55 19.84 -3.92 -2.95
N GLU A 56 18.97 -4.01 -3.96
CA GLU A 56 19.38 -4.25 -5.35
C GLU A 56 19.93 -2.95 -5.94
N TRP A 57 21.04 -3.04 -6.67
CA TRP A 57 21.56 -1.88 -7.37
C TRP A 57 20.60 -1.44 -8.48
N PRO A 58 20.42 -0.13 -8.73
CA PRO A 58 19.53 0.37 -9.78
C PRO A 58 19.85 -0.20 -11.17
N PHE A 59 21.10 -0.62 -11.40
CA PHE A 59 21.55 -1.19 -12.66
C PHE A 59 21.15 -2.65 -12.88
N ASP A 60 20.84 -3.39 -11.82
CA ASP A 60 20.48 -4.81 -11.85
C ASP A 60 18.96 -5.03 -11.95
N HIS A 61 18.19 -3.96 -11.79
CA HIS A 61 16.73 -4.03 -11.79
C HIS A 61 16.18 -4.43 -13.19
N PRO A 62 15.49 -5.57 -13.38
CA PRO A 62 14.84 -6.03 -14.61
C PRO A 62 14.12 -4.97 -15.45
N ARG A 63 13.41 -4.04 -14.81
CA ARG A 63 12.73 -2.93 -15.51
C ARG A 63 13.65 -1.78 -15.96
N ARG A 64 14.97 -1.93 -15.89
CA ARG A 64 15.93 -0.90 -16.28
C ARG A 64 15.91 -0.74 -17.80
N GLY A 65 15.61 0.48 -18.24
CA GLY A 65 15.50 0.80 -19.67
C GLY A 65 14.17 0.38 -20.30
N GLU A 66 13.24 -0.17 -19.53
CA GLU A 66 11.86 -0.39 -19.99
C GLU A 66 11.13 0.96 -20.04
N PHE A 67 11.01 1.50 -21.26
CA PHE A 67 10.10 2.60 -21.57
C PHE A 67 8.82 2.01 -22.16
N ASP A 68 7.81 1.78 -21.33
CA ASP A 68 6.49 1.43 -21.83
C ASP A 68 5.75 2.71 -22.29
N SER A 69 5.64 2.87 -23.61
CA SER A 69 4.91 3.97 -24.25
C SER A 69 3.40 3.97 -23.95
N GLN A 70 2.83 2.83 -23.54
CA GLN A 70 1.42 2.71 -23.19
C GLN A 70 1.09 3.22 -21.77
N ARG A 71 2.04 3.14 -20.82
CA ARG A 71 1.85 3.68 -19.45
C ARG A 71 1.87 5.21 -19.36
N ILE A 72 2.53 5.89 -20.31
CA ILE A 72 2.59 7.35 -20.34
C ILE A 72 1.20 7.94 -20.55
N HIS A 73 0.35 7.28 -21.37
CA HIS A 73 -1.01 7.73 -21.64
C HIS A 73 -1.95 7.61 -20.43
N HIS A 74 -1.74 6.64 -19.52
CA HIS A 74 -2.61 6.46 -18.35
C HIS A 74 -2.22 7.34 -17.15
N SER A 75 -0.95 7.75 -17.06
CA SER A 75 -0.50 8.66 -15.98
C SER A 75 -0.91 10.13 -16.19
N ALA A 76 -1.15 10.55 -17.45
CA ALA A 76 -1.63 11.89 -17.77
C ALA A 76 -3.13 12.09 -17.46
N ALA A 77 -3.91 11.00 -17.35
CA ALA A 77 -5.34 11.07 -17.08
C ALA A 77 -5.68 11.27 -15.58
N SER A 78 -4.73 11.01 -14.66
CA SER A 78 -4.98 11.06 -13.21
C SER A 78 -4.53 12.34 -12.50
N LEU A 79 -4.08 13.37 -13.25
CA LEU A 79 -3.73 14.68 -12.70
C LEU A 79 -4.78 15.77 -13.01
N ARG A 80 -5.96 15.40 -13.52
CA ARG A 80 -7.13 16.29 -13.58
C ARG A 80 -8.25 15.66 -12.77
N THR A 81 -8.43 16.12 -11.54
CA THR A 81 -9.71 16.59 -10.95
C THR A 81 -9.55 16.58 -9.42
N TRP A 82 -9.19 17.75 -8.89
CA TRP A 82 -9.54 18.18 -7.54
C TRP A 82 -10.00 19.64 -7.66
N ILE A 83 -11.27 19.81 -8.06
CA ILE A 83 -12.21 20.84 -7.59
C ILE A 83 -13.51 20.08 -7.33
#